data_AF-A0A2S5MAY7-F1
#
_entry.id   AF-A0A2S5MAY7-F1
#
_cell.length_a   1.000
_cell.length_b   1.000
_cell.length_c   1.000
_cell.angle_alpha   90.00
_cell.angle_beta   90.00
_cell.angle_gamma   90.00
#
_symmetry.space_group_name_H-M   'P 1'
#
loop_
_entity.id
_entity.type
_entity.pdbx_description
1 polymer ?
#
loop_
_entity_poly.entity_id
_entity_poly.type
_entity_poly.pdbx_seq_one_letter_code
_entity_poly.pdbx_strand_id
1 'polypeptide(L)'
;MRSATFSAVGRQATWQINGTLAHGAIDMRSVVSVAFGLLTLAAAQANEPPQLSLPLICEPHKTCFIQSYVDLDTSPAVRDYACGSATYNGHSGVDFRVLSAAASGAGVAVIAAADGTVTGVRDGVADAFASQSKPSAIAGKECGNGVVIDHGGGWETQYCHLKQGSVKVAQGAAVKRGDRLGDVGYSGMADFAHLHLSVRHDNKIVDPFLPQSQGGSCERSSRSAGLWQPAVAAAFPYRQGEIIGVGIVGAPPDHATLEADHGKIEPLNTSSQAMVIYGRFVNLMKGDRLRFVIMGPVGTIVETVSDPLAKSKATFTSYAGKKRKADLWPPGRYEGRVELVREGGVIATSVATHDLR
;
A
#
# COMPACT_ATOMS: atom_id res chain seq x y z
N MET A 1 -22.35 -31.02 -13.66
CA MET A 1 -23.54 -31.44 -12.90
C MET A 1 -23.10 -32.36 -11.77
N ARG A 2 -23.57 -32.04 -10.55
CA ARG A 2 -23.69 -32.85 -9.32
C ARG A 2 -22.44 -33.16 -8.48
N SER A 3 -22.45 -32.46 -7.34
CA SER A 3 -21.84 -32.70 -6.03
C SER A 3 -21.71 -34.14 -5.54
N ALA A 4 -20.83 -34.32 -4.57
CA ALA A 4 -21.07 -35.21 -3.43
C ALA A 4 -20.50 -34.58 -2.14
N THR A 5 -21.40 -34.35 -1.19
CA THR A 5 -21.13 -34.12 0.24
C THR A 5 -21.07 -35.48 0.96
N PHE A 6 -20.24 -35.60 2.00
CA PHE A 6 -20.44 -36.61 3.04
C PHE A 6 -20.16 -36.01 4.42
N SER A 7 -21.12 -36.21 5.31
CA SER A 7 -21.09 -35.90 6.74
C SER A 7 -20.83 -37.19 7.51
N ALA A 8 -20.09 -37.14 8.60
CA ALA A 8 -20.04 -38.21 9.59
C ALA A 8 -19.82 -37.62 10.99
N VAL A 9 -20.91 -37.58 11.75
CA VAL A 9 -20.95 -37.48 13.21
C VAL A 9 -20.66 -38.86 13.79
N GLY A 10 -19.86 -38.97 14.85
CA GLY A 10 -20.01 -40.11 15.76
C GLY A 10 -18.81 -40.54 16.62
N ARG A 11 -18.84 -40.06 17.87
CA ARG A 11 -18.61 -40.82 19.13
C ARG A 11 -17.19 -41.26 19.50
N GLN A 12 -16.72 -40.58 20.55
CA GLN A 12 -15.67 -40.98 21.48
C GLN A 12 -16.04 -42.28 22.21
N ALA A 13 -15.05 -43.15 22.42
CA ALA A 13 -15.11 -44.26 23.37
C ALA A 13 -14.03 -44.04 24.44
N THR A 14 -14.47 -43.74 25.67
CA THR A 14 -13.64 -43.71 26.88
C THR A 14 -13.68 -45.09 27.55
N TRP A 15 -12.51 -45.64 27.88
CA TRP A 15 -12.37 -46.81 28.74
C TRP A 15 -11.92 -46.38 30.14
N GLN A 16 -12.67 -46.75 31.16
CA GLN A 16 -12.26 -46.73 32.57
C GLN A 16 -11.76 -48.12 32.97
N ILE A 17 -10.72 -48.17 33.80
CA ILE A 17 -10.29 -49.40 34.49
C ILE A 17 -10.12 -49.07 35.98
N ASN A 18 -10.91 -49.74 36.82
CA ASN A 18 -10.77 -49.76 38.28
C ASN A 18 -9.87 -50.94 38.69
N GLY A 19 -9.06 -50.79 39.75
CA GLY A 19 -8.50 -51.96 40.43
C GLY A 19 -7.28 -51.76 41.32
N THR A 20 -7.54 -51.49 42.61
CA THR A 20 -6.91 -52.04 43.84
C THR A 20 -5.41 -51.96 44.14
N LEU A 21 -5.15 -51.49 45.37
CA LEU A 21 -3.90 -51.44 46.13
C LEU A 21 -3.38 -52.82 46.56
N ALA A 22 -2.05 -53.00 46.56
CA ALA A 22 -1.36 -53.99 47.38
C ALA A 22 -0.03 -53.41 47.90
N HIS A 23 0.23 -53.58 49.19
CA HIS A 23 1.45 -53.19 49.88
C HIS A 23 2.56 -54.22 49.65
N GLY A 24 3.78 -53.75 49.41
CA GLY A 24 4.99 -54.57 49.44
C GLY A 24 6.22 -53.68 49.56
N ALA A 25 6.88 -53.74 50.72
CA ALA A 25 8.18 -53.11 50.96
C ALA A 25 9.29 -54.12 50.69
N ILE A 26 10.25 -53.78 49.82
CA ILE A 26 11.58 -54.43 49.72
C ILE A 26 12.62 -53.34 49.40
N ASP A 27 13.71 -53.40 50.14
CA ASP A 27 14.86 -52.50 50.20
C ASP A 27 15.97 -52.88 49.18
N MET A 28 16.94 -51.98 49.05
CA MET A 28 18.29 -52.11 48.49
C MET A 28 18.57 -51.83 47.01
N ARG A 29 19.05 -50.59 46.80
CA ARG A 29 20.22 -50.17 46.01
C ARG A 29 20.24 -50.60 44.54
N SER A 30 19.76 -49.71 43.67
CA SER A 30 20.12 -49.67 42.25
C SER A 30 20.67 -48.29 41.89
N VAL A 31 21.88 -48.28 41.33
CA VAL A 31 22.56 -47.10 40.79
C VAL A 31 21.75 -46.60 39.59
N VAL A 32 21.10 -45.45 39.73
CA VAL A 32 20.42 -44.78 38.61
C VAL A 32 21.46 -43.98 37.84
N SER A 33 21.94 -44.54 36.73
CA SER A 33 22.61 -43.77 35.69
C SER A 33 21.57 -42.87 35.03
N VAL A 34 21.56 -41.58 35.38
CA VAL A 34 20.74 -40.57 34.70
C VAL A 34 21.40 -40.28 33.35
N ALA A 35 20.94 -40.98 32.32
CA ALA A 35 21.20 -40.58 30.94
C ALA A 35 20.42 -39.28 30.69
N PHE A 36 21.14 -38.15 30.65
CA PHE A 36 20.62 -36.88 30.12
C PHE A 36 20.40 -37.05 28.61
N GLY A 37 19.24 -37.61 28.25
CA GLY A 37 18.73 -37.49 26.88
C GLY A 37 18.46 -36.02 26.61
N LEU A 38 19.28 -35.42 25.74
CA LEU A 38 18.95 -34.16 25.07
C LEU A 38 17.69 -34.41 24.22
N LEU A 39 16.51 -34.30 24.84
CA LEU A 39 15.28 -34.05 24.10
C LEU A 39 15.46 -32.68 23.47
N THR A 40 15.79 -32.64 22.18
CA THR A 40 15.51 -31.47 21.36
C THR A 40 14.00 -31.30 21.37
N LEU A 41 13.50 -30.44 22.27
CA LEU A 41 12.18 -29.84 22.12
C LEU A 41 12.22 -29.15 20.75
N ALA A 42 11.64 -29.79 19.74
CA ALA A 42 11.20 -29.09 18.55
C ALA A 42 10.24 -28.03 19.08
N ALA A 43 10.72 -26.79 19.21
CA ALA A 43 9.85 -25.67 19.47
C ALA A 43 8.79 -25.72 18.38
N ALA A 44 7.53 -25.94 18.76
CA ALA A 44 6.42 -25.65 17.87
C ALA A 44 6.68 -24.24 17.36
N GLN A 45 6.97 -24.10 16.06
CA GLN A 45 7.10 -22.78 15.46
C GLN A 45 5.78 -22.07 15.76
N ALA A 46 5.85 -21.08 16.64
CA ALA A 46 4.65 -20.40 17.09
C ALA A 46 3.99 -19.75 15.88
N ASN A 47 2.65 -19.82 15.79
CA ASN A 47 1.83 -19.10 14.82
C ASN A 47 1.86 -17.58 15.07
N GLU A 48 3.00 -17.02 15.46
CA GLU A 48 3.14 -15.60 15.74
C GLU A 48 3.00 -14.80 14.44
N PRO A 49 2.19 -13.73 14.43
CA PRO A 49 2.08 -12.87 13.26
C PRO A 49 3.44 -12.28 12.88
N PRO A 50 3.80 -12.24 11.57
CA PRO A 50 5.05 -11.64 11.14
C PRO A 50 5.02 -10.13 11.38
N GLN A 51 6.13 -9.60 11.91
CA GLN A 51 6.32 -8.16 11.98
C GLN A 51 6.89 -7.63 10.65
N LEU A 52 6.12 -6.76 9.98
CA LEU A 52 6.37 -6.28 8.62
C LEU A 52 7.17 -4.97 8.62
N SER A 53 8.27 -4.95 7.86
CA SER A 53 8.96 -3.71 7.45
C SER A 53 8.31 -3.09 6.22
N LEU A 54 8.73 -1.88 5.85
CA LEU A 54 8.27 -1.23 4.62
C LEU A 54 8.69 -2.09 3.41
N PRO A 55 7.76 -2.52 2.54
CA PRO A 55 8.04 -3.51 1.50
C PRO A 55 8.70 -2.91 0.24
N LEU A 56 9.14 -1.66 0.30
CA LEU A 56 9.78 -0.96 -0.81
C LEU A 56 10.76 0.11 -0.31
N ILE A 57 11.78 0.41 -1.11
CA ILE A 57 12.76 1.46 -0.83
C ILE A 57 12.25 2.79 -1.36
N CYS A 58 11.79 3.66 -0.45
CA CYS A 58 11.30 4.99 -0.77
C CYS A 58 11.35 5.93 0.44
N GLU A 59 11.11 7.21 0.18
CA GLU A 59 10.80 8.22 1.20
C GLU A 59 9.28 8.36 1.36
N PRO A 60 8.70 7.92 2.50
CA PRO A 60 7.28 8.07 2.80
C PRO A 60 6.80 9.52 2.66
N HIS A 61 5.63 9.69 2.04
CA HIS A 61 4.99 10.98 1.79
C HIS A 61 5.77 11.95 0.90
N LYS A 62 6.78 11.46 0.18
CA LYS A 62 7.56 12.23 -0.80
C LYS A 62 7.69 11.52 -2.14
N THR A 63 8.13 10.27 -2.10
CA THR A 63 8.36 9.43 -3.29
C THR A 63 7.45 8.22 -3.33
N CYS A 64 6.87 7.85 -2.19
CA CYS A 64 5.83 6.84 -2.07
C CYS A 64 4.74 7.26 -1.08
N PHE A 65 3.51 6.79 -1.33
CA PHE A 65 2.32 7.14 -0.56
C PHE A 65 1.43 5.92 -0.44
N ILE A 66 0.60 5.83 0.60
CA ILE A 66 -0.46 4.83 0.63
C ILE A 66 -1.68 5.39 -0.09
N GLN A 67 -2.07 4.72 -1.18
CA GLN A 67 -3.24 5.08 -1.98
C GLN A 67 -4.49 4.36 -1.51
N SER A 68 -4.38 3.08 -1.16
CA SER A 68 -5.52 2.23 -0.82
C SER A 68 -5.15 1.33 0.36
N TYR A 69 -6.10 1.13 1.29
CA TYR A 69 -6.03 0.16 2.38
C TYR A 69 -6.96 -1.02 2.11
N VAL A 70 -6.88 -2.09 2.91
CA VAL A 70 -7.77 -3.24 2.78
C VAL A 70 -9.22 -2.78 2.99
N ASP A 71 -10.12 -3.30 2.17
CA ASP A 71 -11.54 -3.12 2.35
C ASP A 71 -12.06 -4.11 3.40
N LEU A 72 -12.43 -3.58 4.56
CA LEU A 72 -13.00 -4.34 5.67
C LEU A 72 -14.51 -4.57 5.50
N ASP A 73 -15.15 -3.86 4.57
CA ASP A 73 -16.58 -4.00 4.30
C ASP A 73 -16.79 -4.80 3.01
N THR A 74 -17.45 -5.96 3.11
CA THR A 74 -17.71 -6.81 1.94
C THR A 74 -18.94 -6.39 1.14
N SER A 75 -19.62 -5.32 1.54
CA SER A 75 -20.78 -4.77 0.82
C SER A 75 -20.33 -3.79 -0.28
N PRO A 76 -21.26 -3.18 -1.04
CA PRO A 76 -20.89 -2.08 -1.95
C PRO A 76 -20.43 -0.81 -1.22
N ALA A 77 -20.68 -0.70 0.09
CA ALA A 77 -20.01 0.30 0.92
C ALA A 77 -18.58 -0.17 1.16
N VAL A 78 -17.64 0.77 1.24
CA VAL A 78 -16.21 0.46 1.42
C VAL A 78 -15.74 1.04 2.73
N ARG A 79 -14.81 0.37 3.39
CA ARG A 79 -14.29 0.84 4.67
C ARG A 79 -12.87 0.37 4.93
N ASP A 80 -11.98 1.33 5.19
CA ASP A 80 -10.62 1.00 5.64
C ASP A 80 -10.53 0.80 7.16
N TYR A 81 -9.34 0.39 7.63
CA TYR A 81 -9.04 0.16 9.04
C TYR A 81 -9.28 1.35 9.97
N ALA A 82 -9.34 2.57 9.44
CA ALA A 82 -9.58 3.78 10.21
C ALA A 82 -11.04 4.24 10.18
N CYS A 83 -11.94 3.44 9.59
CA CYS A 83 -13.32 3.79 9.27
C CYS A 83 -13.47 4.88 8.20
N GLY A 84 -12.43 5.11 7.41
CA GLY A 84 -12.49 6.01 6.28
C GLY A 84 -12.87 5.31 4.98
N SER A 85 -12.53 5.97 3.88
CA SER A 85 -12.90 5.53 2.53
C SER A 85 -11.70 5.51 1.59
N ALA A 86 -10.48 5.41 2.12
CA ALA A 86 -9.25 5.31 1.32
C ALA A 86 -9.05 3.86 0.86
N THR A 87 -10.07 3.31 0.20
CA THR A 87 -10.13 1.94 -0.31
C THR A 87 -11.21 1.85 -1.40
N TYR A 88 -11.42 0.66 -1.98
CA TYR A 88 -12.48 0.37 -2.94
C TYR A 88 -12.98 -1.06 -2.77
N ASN A 89 -14.16 -1.34 -3.33
CA ASN A 89 -14.87 -2.61 -3.10
C ASN A 89 -13.99 -3.82 -3.44
N GLY A 90 -13.75 -4.66 -2.43
CA GLY A 90 -13.00 -5.90 -2.56
C GLY A 90 -11.49 -5.72 -2.62
N HIS A 91 -10.97 -4.53 -2.30
CA HIS A 91 -9.53 -4.31 -2.22
C HIS A 91 -8.91 -5.15 -1.08
N SER A 92 -7.91 -5.97 -1.39
CA SER A 92 -7.43 -7.04 -0.51
C SER A 92 -6.01 -6.82 0.03
N GLY A 93 -5.48 -5.60 -0.08
CA GLY A 93 -4.12 -5.28 0.33
C GLY A 93 -3.92 -3.80 0.63
N VAL A 94 -2.65 -3.39 0.67
CA VAL A 94 -2.23 -2.00 0.81
C VAL A 94 -1.47 -1.59 -0.45
N ASP A 95 -1.91 -0.50 -1.08
CA ASP A 95 -1.28 0.03 -2.28
C ASP A 95 -0.28 1.14 -1.93
N PHE A 96 1.00 0.84 -2.09
CA PHE A 96 2.08 1.81 -1.99
C PHE A 96 2.34 2.41 -3.39
N ARG A 97 1.68 3.53 -3.68
CA ARG A 97 1.87 4.24 -4.94
C ARG A 97 3.23 4.93 -4.99
N VAL A 98 3.80 5.01 -6.19
CA VAL A 98 4.89 5.95 -6.48
C VAL A 98 4.36 7.14 -7.28
N LEU A 99 5.25 8.07 -7.65
CA LEU A 99 4.85 9.33 -8.29
C LEU A 99 4.30 9.14 -9.72
N SER A 100 4.81 8.17 -10.49
CA SER A 100 4.39 7.88 -11.88
C SER A 100 5.03 6.58 -12.38
N ALA A 101 4.62 6.10 -13.54
CA ALA A 101 5.28 5.00 -14.25
C ALA A 101 6.76 5.30 -14.59
N ALA A 102 7.09 6.52 -14.99
CA ALA A 102 8.48 6.92 -15.21
C ALA A 102 9.33 6.84 -13.92
N ALA A 103 8.75 7.20 -12.77
CA ALA A 103 9.42 7.12 -11.48
C ALA A 103 9.68 5.66 -11.06
N SER A 104 8.75 4.73 -11.33
CA SER A 104 9.00 3.30 -11.10
C SER A 104 10.04 2.73 -12.06
N GLY A 105 10.07 3.24 -13.30
CA GLY A 105 11.07 2.93 -14.32
C GLY A 105 12.52 3.11 -13.86
N ALA A 106 12.78 4.08 -12.96
CA ALA A 106 14.08 4.36 -12.36
C ALA A 106 14.55 3.31 -11.32
N GLY A 107 13.73 2.30 -11.00
CA GLY A 107 14.11 1.16 -10.17
C GLY A 107 13.78 1.32 -8.68
N VAL A 108 12.52 1.60 -8.36
CA VAL A 108 12.04 1.58 -6.96
C VAL A 108 12.00 0.13 -6.48
N ALA A 109 12.98 -0.27 -5.67
CA ALA A 109 13.15 -1.65 -5.24
C ALA A 109 12.00 -2.09 -4.31
N VAL A 110 11.43 -3.26 -4.59
CA VAL A 110 10.54 -4.01 -3.71
C VAL A 110 11.38 -4.99 -2.90
N ILE A 111 11.17 -5.01 -1.59
CA ILE A 111 11.93 -5.83 -0.64
C ILE A 111 10.99 -6.71 0.21
N ALA A 112 11.47 -7.85 0.66
CA ALA A 112 10.71 -8.73 1.55
C ALA A 112 10.41 -8.00 2.87
N ALA A 113 9.12 -7.89 3.21
CA ALA A 113 8.69 -7.23 4.44
C ALA A 113 9.05 -8.03 5.70
N ALA A 114 9.17 -9.35 5.58
CA ALA A 114 9.53 -10.30 6.63
C ALA A 114 10.27 -11.51 6.05
N ASP A 115 10.96 -12.26 6.91
CA ASP A 115 11.65 -13.51 6.56
C ASP A 115 10.65 -14.58 6.08
N GLY A 116 11.04 -15.41 5.12
CA GLY A 116 10.17 -16.51 4.68
C GLY A 116 10.73 -17.31 3.53
N THR A 117 9.87 -18.10 2.89
CA THR A 117 10.17 -18.90 1.71
C THR A 117 9.27 -18.46 0.56
N VAL A 118 9.86 -18.23 -0.62
CA VAL A 118 9.11 -17.87 -1.81
C VAL A 118 8.30 -19.07 -2.30
N THR A 119 6.97 -18.97 -2.35
CA THR A 119 6.06 -20.05 -2.77
C THR A 119 5.47 -19.82 -4.16
N GLY A 120 5.48 -18.60 -4.67
CA GLY A 120 4.96 -18.25 -5.98
C GLY A 120 5.72 -17.09 -6.61
N VAL A 121 5.92 -17.17 -7.93
CA VAL A 121 6.55 -16.12 -8.73
C VAL A 121 5.84 -16.00 -10.07
N ARG A 122 5.68 -14.77 -10.56
CA ARG A 122 5.34 -14.48 -11.97
C ARG A 122 6.17 -13.29 -12.45
N ASP A 123 6.79 -13.42 -13.63
CA ASP A 123 7.58 -12.34 -14.22
C ASP A 123 7.55 -12.36 -15.77
N GLY A 124 6.43 -11.93 -16.35
CA GLY A 124 6.25 -11.90 -17.81
C GLY A 124 5.03 -11.12 -18.30
N VAL A 125 4.31 -10.47 -17.39
CA VAL A 125 3.20 -9.56 -17.71
C VAL A 125 3.79 -8.20 -18.03
N ALA A 126 3.42 -7.63 -19.18
CA ALA A 126 3.88 -6.30 -19.55
C ALA A 126 3.36 -5.23 -18.59
N ASP A 127 4.17 -4.21 -18.37
CA ASP A 127 3.74 -3.00 -17.68
C ASP A 127 2.85 -2.16 -18.61
N ALA A 128 1.55 -2.14 -18.34
CA ALA A 128 0.55 -1.41 -19.10
C ALA A 128 -0.60 -1.03 -18.19
N PHE A 129 -1.06 0.23 -18.25
CA PHE A 129 -2.20 0.66 -17.45
C PHE A 129 -3.44 -0.17 -17.78
N ALA A 130 -4.11 -0.67 -16.75
CA ALA A 130 -5.28 -1.54 -16.89
C ALA A 130 -6.42 -0.84 -17.65
N SER A 131 -6.64 0.45 -17.41
CA SER A 131 -7.57 1.34 -18.11
C SER A 131 -7.30 1.47 -19.61
N GLN A 132 -6.09 1.15 -20.05
CA GLN A 132 -5.69 1.15 -21.47
C GLN A 132 -5.68 -0.27 -22.05
N SER A 133 -6.00 -1.28 -21.24
CA SER A 133 -5.96 -2.69 -21.61
C SER A 133 -7.36 -3.27 -21.68
N LYS A 134 -7.56 -4.29 -22.52
CA LYS A 134 -8.81 -5.07 -22.51
C LYS A 134 -8.84 -5.91 -21.22
N PRO A 135 -9.97 -6.01 -20.49
CA PRO A 135 -10.06 -6.84 -19.29
C PRO A 135 -9.63 -8.30 -19.52
N SER A 136 -9.90 -8.86 -20.70
CA SER A 136 -9.47 -10.21 -21.07
C SER A 136 -7.95 -10.39 -21.20
N ALA A 137 -7.18 -9.30 -21.37
CA ALA A 137 -5.72 -9.36 -21.43
C ALA A 137 -5.09 -9.59 -20.04
N ILE A 138 -5.81 -9.23 -18.96
CA ILE A 138 -5.34 -9.32 -17.58
C ILE A 138 -6.07 -10.38 -16.74
N ALA A 139 -7.13 -11.02 -17.28
CA ALA A 139 -7.87 -12.06 -16.58
C ALA A 139 -6.96 -13.23 -16.15
N GLY A 140 -7.03 -13.61 -14.86
CA GLY A 140 -6.16 -14.59 -14.22
C GLY A 140 -4.73 -14.11 -13.94
N LYS A 141 -4.45 -12.84 -14.26
CA LYS A 141 -3.16 -12.15 -14.09
C LYS A 141 -3.35 -10.79 -13.42
N GLU A 142 -4.38 -10.64 -12.60
CA GLU A 142 -4.78 -9.39 -11.95
C GLU A 142 -3.63 -8.85 -11.09
N CYS A 143 -2.93 -9.72 -10.35
CA CYS A 143 -1.72 -9.39 -9.60
C CYS A 143 -0.53 -8.96 -10.49
N GLY A 144 -0.58 -9.16 -11.81
CA GLY A 144 0.55 -8.88 -12.70
C GLY A 144 1.74 -9.79 -12.39
N ASN A 145 2.95 -9.22 -12.49
CA ASN A 145 4.16 -9.85 -11.97
C ASN A 145 4.19 -9.73 -10.45
N GLY A 146 4.73 -10.74 -9.79
CA GLY A 146 4.67 -10.79 -8.34
C GLY A 146 5.40 -11.93 -7.69
N VAL A 147 5.49 -11.84 -6.38
CA VAL A 147 6.13 -12.80 -5.49
C VAL A 147 5.16 -13.11 -4.35
N VAL A 148 5.12 -14.38 -3.94
CA VAL A 148 4.41 -14.82 -2.75
C VAL A 148 5.43 -15.41 -1.77
N ILE A 149 5.38 -14.98 -0.51
CA ILE A 149 6.28 -15.44 0.56
C ILE A 149 5.45 -16.06 1.67
N ASP A 150 5.73 -17.32 1.98
CA ASP A 150 5.25 -18.02 3.16
C ASP A 150 6.17 -17.72 4.35
N HIS A 151 5.59 -17.26 5.46
CA HIS A 151 6.28 -16.89 6.69
C HIS A 151 6.21 -17.99 7.76
N GLY A 152 5.52 -19.10 7.47
CA GLY A 152 5.19 -20.14 8.45
C GLY A 152 3.92 -19.82 9.23
N GLY A 153 3.40 -20.83 9.93
CA GLY A 153 2.20 -20.67 10.79
C GLY A 153 0.95 -20.20 10.05
N GLY A 154 0.85 -20.44 8.73
CA GLY A 154 -0.28 -20.02 7.89
C GLY A 154 -0.19 -18.58 7.38
N TRP A 155 0.86 -17.82 7.72
CA TRP A 155 1.04 -16.43 7.31
C TRP A 155 1.72 -16.31 5.95
N GLU A 156 1.19 -15.44 5.10
CA GLU A 156 1.72 -15.20 3.76
C GLU A 156 1.67 -13.72 3.40
N THR A 157 2.67 -13.24 2.67
CA THR A 157 2.62 -11.95 1.96
C THR A 157 2.68 -12.14 0.46
N GLN A 158 1.88 -11.37 -0.27
CA GLN A 158 1.87 -11.34 -1.72
C GLN A 158 2.18 -9.92 -2.23
N TYR A 159 3.17 -9.82 -3.10
CA TYR A 159 3.69 -8.59 -3.70
C TYR A 159 3.28 -8.58 -5.18
N CYS A 160 2.43 -7.65 -5.58
CA CYS A 160 1.85 -7.58 -6.92
C CYS A 160 2.27 -6.31 -7.68
N HIS A 161 2.01 -6.32 -8.99
CA HIS A 161 2.28 -5.24 -9.94
C HIS A 161 3.76 -4.91 -10.13
N LEU A 162 4.63 -5.90 -9.95
CA LEU A 162 6.07 -5.73 -10.16
C LEU A 162 6.36 -5.45 -11.63
N LYS A 163 7.48 -4.74 -11.86
CA LYS A 163 7.96 -4.40 -13.21
C LYS A 163 8.34 -5.65 -13.98
N GLN A 164 7.99 -5.71 -15.27
CA GLN A 164 8.34 -6.84 -16.13
C GLN A 164 9.86 -7.06 -16.18
N GLY A 165 10.30 -8.31 -15.97
CA GLY A 165 11.71 -8.71 -15.97
C GLY A 165 12.49 -8.28 -14.73
N SER A 166 11.82 -7.74 -13.71
CA SER A 166 12.48 -7.23 -12.51
C SER A 166 12.63 -8.27 -11.40
N VAL A 167 11.86 -9.36 -11.41
CA VAL A 167 11.83 -10.31 -10.29
C VAL A 167 13.19 -11.00 -10.14
N LYS A 168 13.73 -11.00 -8.92
CA LYS A 168 15.10 -11.46 -8.61
C LYS A 168 15.15 -12.76 -7.81
N VAL A 169 14.01 -13.30 -7.43
CA VAL A 169 13.90 -14.51 -6.61
C VAL A 169 13.20 -15.63 -7.37
N ALA A 170 13.47 -16.87 -6.96
CA ALA A 170 12.84 -18.06 -7.51
C ALA A 170 11.97 -18.74 -6.46
N GLN A 171 10.97 -19.51 -6.93
CA GLN A 171 10.19 -20.37 -6.04
C GLN A 171 11.10 -21.35 -5.28
N GLY A 172 10.83 -21.52 -3.99
CA GLY A 172 11.63 -22.31 -3.06
C GLY A 172 12.80 -21.56 -2.41
N ALA A 173 13.11 -20.33 -2.84
CA ALA A 173 14.18 -19.54 -2.23
C ALA A 173 13.78 -19.08 -0.83
N ALA A 174 14.68 -19.25 0.14
CA ALA A 174 14.58 -18.55 1.42
C ALA A 174 14.98 -17.09 1.23
N VAL A 175 14.21 -16.18 1.82
CA VAL A 175 14.46 -14.74 1.80
C VAL A 175 14.44 -14.19 3.22
N LYS A 176 15.28 -13.20 3.45
CA LYS A 176 15.31 -12.41 4.67
C LYS A 176 14.61 -11.08 4.45
N ARG A 177 14.03 -10.54 5.52
CA ARG A 177 13.51 -9.19 5.52
C ARG A 177 14.56 -8.22 4.96
N GLY A 178 14.16 -7.40 3.99
CA GLY A 178 15.05 -6.48 3.29
C GLY A 178 15.68 -7.03 2.00
N ASP A 179 15.60 -8.34 1.74
CA ASP A 179 16.05 -8.91 0.48
C ASP A 179 15.22 -8.37 -0.69
N ARG A 180 15.90 -7.99 -1.77
CA ARG A 180 15.23 -7.45 -2.96
C ARG A 180 14.49 -8.55 -3.72
N LEU A 181 13.21 -8.32 -3.94
CA LEU A 181 12.32 -9.22 -4.67
C LEU A 181 12.19 -8.83 -6.15
N GLY A 182 12.21 -7.53 -6.43
CA GLY A 182 12.07 -6.96 -7.77
C GLY A 182 11.96 -5.44 -7.70
N ASP A 183 11.27 -4.84 -8.67
CA ASP A 183 11.01 -3.40 -8.71
C ASP A 183 9.52 -3.11 -8.86
N VAL A 184 9.08 -1.97 -8.34
CA VAL A 184 7.72 -1.46 -8.54
C VAL A 184 7.45 -1.30 -10.04
N GLY A 185 6.30 -1.76 -10.49
CA GLY A 185 5.83 -1.64 -11.87
C GLY A 185 4.41 -1.13 -11.94
N TYR A 186 3.71 -1.53 -13.00
CA TYR A 186 2.29 -1.29 -13.23
C TYR A 186 1.72 -2.39 -14.13
N SER A 187 2.15 -3.64 -13.89
CA SER A 187 1.67 -4.82 -14.60
C SER A 187 0.38 -5.37 -13.97
N GLY A 188 -0.45 -6.05 -14.77
CA GLY A 188 -1.72 -6.60 -14.30
C GLY A 188 -2.83 -5.55 -14.16
N MET A 189 -3.64 -5.66 -13.11
CA MET A 189 -4.77 -4.76 -12.85
C MET A 189 -4.31 -3.51 -12.09
N ALA A 190 -3.49 -2.68 -12.73
CA ALA A 190 -2.92 -1.46 -12.15
C ALA A 190 -3.18 -0.23 -13.05
N ASP A 191 -3.79 0.82 -12.48
CA ASP A 191 -4.05 2.09 -13.18
C ASP A 191 -3.06 3.22 -12.84
N PHE A 192 -2.10 2.92 -11.97
CA PHE A 192 -0.98 3.76 -11.59
C PHE A 192 0.18 2.86 -11.15
N ALA A 193 1.40 3.37 -11.16
CA ALA A 193 2.55 2.61 -10.69
C ALA A 193 2.56 2.48 -9.16
N HIS A 194 2.54 1.25 -8.66
CA HIS A 194 2.47 0.95 -7.24
C HIS A 194 2.89 -0.49 -6.92
N LEU A 195 3.18 -0.73 -5.64
CA LEU A 195 3.22 -2.06 -5.07
C LEU A 195 1.91 -2.32 -4.34
N HIS A 196 1.22 -3.40 -4.69
CA HIS A 196 0.12 -3.93 -3.89
C HIS A 196 0.65 -5.04 -2.98
N LEU A 197 0.51 -4.87 -1.66
CA LEU A 197 0.87 -5.87 -0.66
C LEU A 197 -0.40 -6.46 -0.03
N SER A 198 -0.67 -7.74 -0.28
CA SER A 198 -1.69 -8.49 0.47
C SER A 198 -1.04 -9.27 1.60
N VAL A 199 -1.71 -9.33 2.76
CA VAL A 199 -1.33 -10.22 3.86
C VAL A 199 -2.44 -11.24 4.06
N ARG A 200 -2.05 -12.51 4.21
CA ARG A 200 -2.98 -13.60 4.47
C ARG A 200 -2.58 -14.39 5.71
N HIS A 201 -3.58 -14.91 6.41
CA HIS A 201 -3.41 -15.91 7.45
C HIS A 201 -4.46 -17.01 7.22
N ASP A 202 -4.02 -18.26 7.07
CA ASP A 202 -4.88 -19.40 6.73
C ASP A 202 -5.79 -19.11 5.51
N ASN A 203 -5.19 -18.52 4.48
CA ASN A 203 -5.83 -18.11 3.22
C ASN A 203 -6.95 -17.05 3.35
N LYS A 204 -7.04 -16.35 4.48
CA LYS A 204 -7.93 -15.20 4.68
C LYS A 204 -7.14 -13.90 4.62
N ILE A 205 -7.69 -12.89 3.98
CA ILE A 205 -7.10 -11.55 3.96
C ILE A 205 -7.04 -10.98 5.38
N VAL A 206 -5.90 -10.40 5.73
CA VAL A 206 -5.65 -9.70 6.98
C VAL A 206 -5.23 -8.27 6.65
N ASP A 207 -5.88 -7.29 7.27
CA ASP A 207 -5.40 -5.91 7.21
C ASP A 207 -4.16 -5.76 8.10
N PRO A 208 -2.99 -5.36 7.56
CA PRO A 208 -1.77 -5.24 8.36
C PRO A 208 -1.79 -4.08 9.36
N PHE A 209 -2.70 -3.11 9.23
CA PHE A 209 -2.94 -2.06 10.23
C PHE A 209 -3.93 -2.52 11.31
N LEU A 210 -4.79 -3.49 11.02
CA LEU A 210 -5.83 -3.97 11.93
C LEU A 210 -6.02 -5.50 11.86
N PRO A 211 -5.00 -6.30 12.24
CA PRO A 211 -4.99 -7.74 12.00
C PRO A 211 -6.02 -8.51 12.81
N GLN A 212 -6.54 -7.92 13.88
CA GLN A 212 -7.55 -8.53 14.76
C GLN A 212 -8.98 -8.06 14.46
N SER A 213 -9.21 -7.33 13.35
CA SER A 213 -10.56 -6.91 12.98
C SER A 213 -11.51 -8.11 12.91
N GLN A 214 -12.56 -8.09 13.72
CA GLN A 214 -13.63 -9.09 13.70
C GLN A 214 -14.82 -8.51 12.93
N GLY A 215 -15.33 -9.27 11.94
CA GLY A 215 -16.56 -8.91 11.23
C GLY A 215 -16.53 -7.59 10.48
N GLY A 216 -15.35 -7.12 10.07
CA GLY A 216 -15.20 -5.84 9.34
C GLY A 216 -15.25 -4.58 10.21
N SER A 217 -15.16 -4.71 11.54
CA SER A 217 -15.09 -3.55 12.44
C SER A 217 -13.77 -2.78 12.30
N CYS A 218 -13.87 -1.47 12.15
CA CYS A 218 -12.78 -0.49 12.15
C CYS A 218 -12.80 0.41 13.39
N GLU A 219 -13.70 0.12 14.35
CA GLU A 219 -13.93 0.93 15.53
C GLU A 219 -12.66 1.06 16.36
N ARG A 220 -12.49 2.20 17.03
CA ARG A 220 -11.31 2.47 17.85
C ARG A 220 -11.10 1.42 18.95
N SER A 221 -12.19 0.85 19.48
CA SER A 221 -12.19 -0.24 20.44
C SER A 221 -11.57 -1.54 19.89
N SER A 222 -11.65 -1.74 18.57
CA SER A 222 -11.10 -2.91 17.86
C SER A 222 -9.63 -2.71 17.44
N ARG A 223 -9.06 -1.51 17.63
CA ARG A 223 -7.69 -1.19 17.21
C ARG A 223 -6.66 -1.78 18.17
N SER A 224 -6.04 -2.88 17.75
CA SER A 224 -4.85 -3.45 18.38
C SER A 224 -3.57 -2.99 17.68
N ALA A 225 -2.41 -3.46 18.16
CA ALA A 225 -1.16 -3.27 17.44
C ALA A 225 -1.23 -3.96 16.07
N GLY A 226 -0.91 -3.21 15.01
CA GLY A 226 -0.81 -3.75 13.65
C GLY A 226 0.39 -4.70 13.48
N LEU A 227 0.53 -5.24 12.27
CA LEU A 227 1.67 -6.08 11.87
C LEU A 227 2.90 -5.23 11.51
N TRP A 228 2.73 -3.94 11.23
CA TRP A 228 3.83 -3.06 10.87
C TRP A 228 4.82 -2.84 12.01
N GLN A 229 6.10 -2.77 11.68
CA GLN A 229 7.11 -2.23 12.59
C GLN A 229 6.72 -0.82 13.04
N PRO A 230 7.00 -0.43 14.30
CA PRO A 230 6.63 0.88 14.83
C PRO A 230 7.11 2.05 13.97
N ALA A 231 8.31 1.96 13.39
CA ALA A 231 8.85 2.98 12.49
C ALA A 231 8.01 3.14 11.21
N VAL A 232 7.49 2.05 10.65
CA VAL A 232 6.64 2.07 9.45
C VAL A 232 5.27 2.66 9.79
N ALA A 233 4.67 2.22 10.89
CA ALA A 233 3.40 2.76 11.37
C ALA A 233 3.49 4.27 11.67
N ALA A 234 4.62 4.73 12.22
CA ALA A 234 4.88 6.15 12.46
C ALA A 234 5.16 6.93 11.17
N ALA A 235 5.80 6.29 10.18
CA ALA A 235 6.10 6.91 8.89
C ALA A 235 4.85 7.07 8.00
N PHE A 236 3.83 6.23 8.19
CA PHE A 236 2.54 6.30 7.50
C PHE A 236 1.37 6.45 8.49
N PRO A 237 1.24 7.62 9.15
CA PRO A 237 0.02 7.92 9.89
C PRO A 237 -1.17 7.91 8.92
N TYR A 238 -2.35 7.55 9.42
CA TYR A 238 -3.56 7.53 8.61
C TYR A 238 -3.81 8.91 7.96
N ARG A 239 -3.98 8.94 6.63
CA ARG A 239 -4.30 10.16 5.87
C ARG A 239 -5.49 9.91 4.93
N GLN A 240 -6.61 10.54 5.24
CA GLN A 240 -7.75 10.64 4.34
C GLN A 240 -7.62 11.94 3.53
N GLY A 241 -6.87 11.89 2.44
CA GLY A 241 -6.56 13.06 1.61
C GLY A 241 -5.09 13.44 1.73
N GLU A 242 -4.37 13.41 0.62
CA GLU A 242 -2.95 13.76 0.58
C GLU A 242 -2.56 14.43 -0.74
N ILE A 243 -1.64 15.39 -0.67
CA ILE A 243 -1.02 16.04 -1.84
C ILE A 243 0.25 15.27 -2.18
N ILE A 244 0.28 14.68 -3.38
CA ILE A 244 1.39 13.83 -3.84
C ILE A 244 2.30 14.52 -4.86
N GLY A 245 1.94 15.73 -5.28
CA GLY A 245 2.73 16.50 -6.23
C GLY A 245 2.16 17.90 -6.46
N VAL A 246 3.06 18.87 -6.62
CA VAL A 246 2.74 20.26 -6.91
C VAL A 246 3.80 20.81 -7.86
N GLY A 247 3.41 21.73 -8.74
CA GLY A 247 4.37 22.40 -9.62
C GLY A 247 3.79 23.67 -10.25
N ILE A 248 4.70 24.55 -10.68
CA ILE A 248 4.38 25.75 -11.47
C ILE A 248 4.83 25.49 -12.91
N VAL A 249 3.90 25.62 -13.86
CA VAL A 249 4.05 25.16 -15.25
C VAL A 249 3.48 26.18 -16.24
N GLY A 250 3.90 26.07 -17.50
CA GLY A 250 3.52 26.98 -18.59
C GLY A 250 2.11 26.70 -19.16
N ALA A 251 1.56 25.52 -18.92
CA ALA A 251 0.23 25.12 -19.32
C ALA A 251 -0.39 24.12 -18.34
N PRO A 252 -1.72 23.99 -18.28
CA PRO A 252 -2.37 22.99 -17.44
C PRO A 252 -1.91 21.56 -17.79
N PRO A 253 -1.41 20.78 -16.82
CA PRO A 253 -1.02 19.42 -17.09
C PRO A 253 -2.24 18.50 -17.16
N ASP A 254 -2.13 17.45 -17.96
CA ASP A 254 -3.12 16.37 -18.04
C ASP A 254 -2.83 15.26 -17.00
N HIS A 255 -3.89 14.66 -16.45
CA HIS A 255 -3.77 13.63 -15.43
C HIS A 255 -3.03 12.39 -15.93
N ALA A 256 -3.38 11.88 -17.12
CA ALA A 256 -2.75 10.69 -17.67
C ALA A 256 -1.27 10.92 -17.95
N THR A 257 -0.91 12.13 -18.41
CA THR A 257 0.49 12.53 -18.57
C THR A 257 1.25 12.49 -17.25
N LEU A 258 0.68 12.99 -16.15
CA LEU A 258 1.32 12.99 -14.83
C LEU A 258 1.45 11.60 -14.21
N GLU A 259 0.51 10.69 -14.48
CA GLU A 259 0.61 9.28 -14.04
C GLU A 259 1.64 8.50 -14.88
N ALA A 260 1.76 8.80 -16.17
CA ALA A 260 2.79 8.21 -17.03
C ALA A 260 4.19 8.74 -16.69
N ASP A 261 4.37 10.07 -16.66
CA ASP A 261 5.63 10.73 -16.35
C ASP A 261 5.36 12.11 -15.72
N HIS A 262 5.44 12.17 -14.40
CA HIS A 262 5.24 13.39 -13.63
C HIS A 262 6.29 14.49 -13.91
N GLY A 263 7.41 14.17 -14.55
CA GLY A 263 8.43 15.13 -14.98
C GLY A 263 8.17 15.72 -16.37
N LYS A 264 7.31 15.08 -17.18
CA LYS A 264 6.99 15.51 -18.54
C LYS A 264 5.84 16.52 -18.57
N ILE A 265 6.11 17.69 -18.00
CA ILE A 265 5.18 18.82 -17.93
C ILE A 265 5.70 19.99 -18.78
N GLU A 266 4.79 20.83 -19.28
CA GLU A 266 5.19 22.01 -20.04
C GLU A 266 5.92 23.01 -19.11
N PRO A 267 7.23 23.24 -19.30
CA PRO A 267 7.99 24.09 -18.40
C PRO A 267 7.51 25.54 -18.49
N LEU A 268 7.44 26.22 -17.34
CA LEU A 268 7.24 27.64 -17.32
C LEU A 268 8.48 28.36 -17.90
N ASN A 269 8.25 29.30 -18.81
CA ASN A 269 9.25 30.21 -19.34
C ASN A 269 8.64 31.62 -19.49
N THR A 270 9.48 32.63 -19.79
CA THR A 270 9.05 34.04 -19.84
C THR A 270 7.99 34.31 -20.91
N SER A 271 7.93 33.47 -21.94
CA SER A 271 6.99 33.56 -23.05
C SER A 271 5.74 32.68 -22.90
N SER A 272 5.67 31.81 -21.89
CA SER A 272 4.55 30.89 -21.66
C SER A 272 3.20 31.61 -21.71
N GLN A 273 2.23 31.03 -22.41
CA GLN A 273 0.91 31.64 -22.61
C GLN A 273 0.09 31.70 -21.32
N ALA A 274 0.42 30.86 -20.35
CA ALA A 274 -0.14 30.90 -19.01
C ALA A 274 0.94 30.63 -17.97
N MET A 275 0.63 31.00 -16.73
CA MET A 275 1.32 30.51 -15.53
C MET A 275 0.29 29.76 -14.71
N VAL A 276 0.56 28.49 -14.45
CA VAL A 276 -0.39 27.56 -13.83
C VAL A 276 0.29 26.88 -12.66
N ILE A 277 -0.40 26.81 -11.53
CA ILE A 277 -0.04 25.92 -10.43
C ILE A 277 -0.99 24.73 -10.46
N TYR A 278 -0.44 23.53 -10.38
CA TYR A 278 -1.24 22.31 -10.27
C TYR A 278 -0.97 21.61 -8.95
N GLY A 279 -1.96 20.84 -8.51
CA GLY A 279 -1.85 19.88 -7.41
C GLY A 279 -2.32 18.51 -7.87
N ARG A 280 -1.61 17.47 -7.42
CA ARG A 280 -2.01 16.06 -7.53
C ARG A 280 -2.39 15.57 -6.15
N PHE A 281 -3.50 14.87 -6.08
CA PHE A 281 -4.11 14.48 -4.82
C PHE A 281 -4.57 13.04 -4.85
N VAL A 282 -4.60 12.44 -3.67
CA VAL A 282 -5.13 11.10 -3.44
C VAL A 282 -6.11 11.12 -2.28
N ASN A 283 -7.14 10.27 -2.34
CA ASN A 283 -8.12 10.04 -1.27
C ASN A 283 -8.86 11.31 -0.80
N LEU A 284 -9.21 12.18 -1.73
CA LEU A 284 -10.03 13.36 -1.43
C LEU A 284 -11.46 12.97 -1.11
N MET A 285 -12.10 13.72 -0.21
CA MET A 285 -13.49 13.53 0.19
C MET A 285 -14.42 14.51 -0.49
N LYS A 286 -15.68 14.11 -0.64
CA LYS A 286 -16.78 15.05 -0.91
C LYS A 286 -16.73 16.20 0.10
N GLY A 287 -16.83 17.43 -0.37
CA GLY A 287 -16.80 18.63 0.46
C GLY A 287 -15.41 19.25 0.61
N ASP A 288 -14.33 18.54 0.28
CA ASP A 288 -12.98 19.12 0.28
C ASP A 288 -12.90 20.30 -0.69
N ARG A 289 -12.05 21.29 -0.36
CA ARG A 289 -11.71 22.42 -1.22
C ARG A 289 -10.22 22.47 -1.47
N LEU A 290 -9.84 22.99 -2.62
CA LEU A 290 -8.44 23.14 -3.03
C LEU A 290 -8.11 24.62 -3.12
N ARG A 291 -7.11 25.08 -2.37
CA ARG A 291 -6.59 26.45 -2.48
C ARG A 291 -5.29 26.45 -3.26
N PHE A 292 -5.20 27.35 -4.22
CA PHE A 292 -4.05 27.55 -5.08
C PHE A 292 -3.57 28.99 -4.96
N VAL A 293 -2.28 29.16 -4.69
CA VAL A 293 -1.63 30.47 -4.62
C VAL A 293 -0.36 30.44 -5.46
N ILE A 294 -0.12 31.50 -6.24
CA ILE A 294 1.18 31.79 -6.86
C ILE A 294 1.58 33.20 -6.46
N MET A 295 2.75 33.34 -5.87
CA MET A 295 3.43 34.60 -5.60
C MET A 295 4.62 34.71 -6.55
N GLY A 296 4.76 35.85 -7.21
CA GLY A 296 5.92 36.18 -8.04
C GLY A 296 6.69 37.39 -7.50
N PRO A 297 7.73 37.85 -8.22
CA PRO A 297 8.59 38.95 -7.79
C PRO A 297 7.85 40.28 -7.55
N VAL A 298 6.72 40.46 -8.21
CA VAL A 298 5.91 41.70 -8.19
C VAL A 298 4.58 41.54 -7.45
N GLY A 299 4.41 40.45 -6.69
CA GLY A 299 3.22 40.18 -5.86
C GLY A 299 2.42 38.93 -6.27
N THR A 300 1.18 38.84 -5.79
CA THR A 300 0.29 37.69 -6.01
C THR A 300 -0.22 37.62 -7.44
N ILE A 301 -0.12 36.44 -8.06
CA ILE A 301 -0.49 36.19 -9.45
C ILE A 301 -1.76 35.35 -9.52
N VAL A 302 -1.85 34.33 -8.68
CA VAL A 302 -3.01 33.46 -8.50
C VAL A 302 -3.32 33.40 -7.01
N GLU A 303 -4.58 33.57 -6.66
CA GLU A 303 -5.11 33.19 -5.36
C GLU A 303 -6.56 32.76 -5.57
N THR A 304 -6.83 31.48 -5.41
CA THR A 304 -8.14 30.90 -5.72
C THR A 304 -8.42 29.73 -4.79
N VAL A 305 -9.68 29.58 -4.40
CA VAL A 305 -10.19 28.43 -3.67
C VAL A 305 -11.28 27.79 -4.53
N SER A 306 -11.24 26.47 -4.70
CA SER A 306 -12.26 25.75 -5.44
C SER A 306 -13.61 25.74 -4.72
N ASP A 307 -14.67 25.47 -5.47
CA ASP A 307 -15.91 24.95 -4.90
C ASP A 307 -15.66 23.62 -4.17
N PRO A 308 -16.54 23.23 -3.23
CA PRO A 308 -16.43 21.93 -2.58
C PRO A 308 -16.52 20.81 -3.62
N LEU A 309 -15.71 19.78 -3.47
CA LEU A 309 -15.79 18.60 -4.33
C LEU A 309 -17.17 17.95 -4.21
N ALA A 310 -17.84 17.77 -5.35
CA ALA A 310 -19.16 17.14 -5.40
C ALA A 310 -19.14 15.65 -4.98
N LYS A 311 -17.99 14.99 -5.12
CA LYS A 311 -17.78 13.58 -4.77
C LYS A 311 -16.33 13.34 -4.33
N SER A 312 -16.13 12.29 -3.54
CA SER A 312 -14.80 11.79 -3.20
C SER A 312 -14.04 11.35 -4.45
N LYS A 313 -12.71 11.39 -4.39
CA LYS A 313 -11.80 11.09 -5.49
C LYS A 313 -10.62 10.26 -4.98
N ALA A 314 -10.49 9.02 -5.49
CA ALA A 314 -9.31 8.20 -5.23
C ALA A 314 -8.04 8.89 -5.75
N THR A 315 -8.08 9.38 -6.99
CA THR A 315 -7.06 10.24 -7.59
C THR A 315 -7.70 11.52 -8.13
N PHE A 316 -7.00 12.64 -8.01
CA PHE A 316 -7.45 13.91 -8.58
C PHE A 316 -6.26 14.79 -8.98
N THR A 317 -6.40 15.46 -10.11
CA THR A 317 -5.47 16.53 -10.52
C THR A 317 -6.31 17.77 -10.77
N SER A 318 -5.88 18.88 -10.20
CA SER A 318 -6.54 20.17 -10.36
C SER A 318 -5.49 21.28 -10.43
N TYR A 319 -5.87 22.40 -11.03
CA TYR A 319 -4.96 23.50 -11.28
C TYR A 319 -5.70 24.83 -11.24
N ALA A 320 -4.96 25.89 -10.99
CA ALA A 320 -5.39 27.27 -11.16
C ALA A 320 -4.27 28.06 -11.84
N GLY A 321 -4.62 29.10 -12.60
CA GLY A 321 -3.63 29.81 -13.38
C GLY A 321 -4.10 31.14 -13.92
N LYS A 322 -3.13 31.93 -14.42
CA LYS A 322 -3.36 33.22 -15.06
C LYS A 322 -2.82 33.17 -16.49
N LYS A 323 -3.64 33.58 -17.45
CA LYS A 323 -3.20 33.77 -18.84
C LYS A 323 -2.35 35.02 -18.98
N ARG A 324 -1.31 34.96 -19.81
CA ARG A 324 -0.49 36.10 -20.20
C ARG A 324 -1.32 37.00 -21.12
N LYS A 325 -1.31 38.32 -20.89
CA LYS A 325 -2.10 39.29 -21.69
C LYS A 325 -1.30 39.99 -22.77
N ALA A 326 -0.06 40.41 -22.47
CA ALA A 326 0.83 41.06 -23.43
C ALA A 326 2.30 40.88 -23.04
N ASP A 327 2.69 41.40 -21.88
CA ASP A 327 4.07 41.38 -21.41
C ASP A 327 4.59 39.96 -21.14
N LEU A 328 5.91 39.79 -21.17
CA LEU A 328 6.57 38.58 -20.70
C LEU A 328 6.39 38.44 -19.20
N TRP A 329 6.43 37.20 -18.69
CA TRP A 329 6.49 36.98 -17.25
C TRP A 329 7.81 37.55 -16.70
N PRO A 330 7.78 38.37 -15.63
CA PRO A 330 9.02 38.93 -15.07
C PRO A 330 9.99 37.82 -14.64
N PRO A 331 11.28 37.94 -14.95
CA PRO A 331 12.26 37.00 -14.40
C PRO A 331 12.31 37.12 -12.87
N GLY A 332 12.67 36.03 -12.20
CA GLY A 332 12.79 35.94 -10.75
C GLY A 332 12.14 34.69 -10.16
N ARG A 333 12.09 34.65 -8.83
CA ARG A 333 11.57 33.51 -8.09
C ARG A 333 10.04 33.57 -7.99
N TYR A 334 9.41 32.44 -8.31
CA TYR A 334 8.00 32.21 -8.11
C TYR A 334 7.80 31.14 -7.05
N GLU A 335 6.86 31.37 -6.14
CA GLU A 335 6.47 30.43 -5.10
C GLU A 335 5.00 30.07 -5.27
N GLY A 336 4.74 28.77 -5.37
CA GLY A 336 3.43 28.19 -5.49
C GLY A 336 3.06 27.46 -4.21
N ARG A 337 1.83 27.63 -3.74
CA ARG A 337 1.28 26.90 -2.60
C ARG A 337 -0.05 26.27 -2.96
N VAL A 338 -0.18 24.98 -2.67
CA VAL A 338 -1.41 24.21 -2.79
C VAL A 338 -1.83 23.72 -1.43
N GLU A 339 -3.09 23.95 -1.07
CA GLU A 339 -3.66 23.50 0.20
C GLU A 339 -4.90 22.66 -0.04
N LEU A 340 -5.01 21.56 0.70
CA LEU A 340 -6.23 20.77 0.84
C LEU A 340 -6.96 21.24 2.09
N VAL A 341 -8.21 21.67 1.93
CA VAL A 341 -9.04 22.24 2.99
C VAL A 341 -10.26 21.35 3.22
N ARG A 342 -10.49 20.96 4.49
CA ARG A 342 -11.66 20.17 4.93
C ARG A 342 -12.29 20.83 6.15
N GLU A 343 -13.61 20.93 6.18
CA GLU A 343 -14.37 21.49 7.31
C GLU A 343 -13.90 22.89 7.75
N GLY A 344 -13.32 23.66 6.82
CA GLY A 344 -12.79 25.00 7.08
C GLY A 344 -11.34 25.06 7.57
N GLY A 345 -10.69 23.92 7.79
CA GLY A 345 -9.28 23.82 8.17
C GLY A 345 -8.38 23.30 7.04
N VAL A 346 -7.13 23.77 7.00
CA VAL A 346 -6.10 23.21 6.12
C VAL A 346 -5.62 21.89 6.70
N ILE A 347 -5.76 20.79 5.95
CA ILE A 347 -5.33 19.45 6.38
C ILE A 347 -4.04 18.99 5.69
N ALA A 348 -3.66 19.61 4.56
CA ALA A 348 -2.37 19.43 3.92
C ALA A 348 -1.96 20.67 3.14
N THR A 349 -0.67 20.98 3.14
CA THR A 349 -0.05 22.06 2.37
C THR A 349 1.16 21.52 1.64
N SER A 350 1.33 21.89 0.37
CA SER A 350 2.54 21.62 -0.39
C SER A 350 2.97 22.88 -1.14
N VAL A 351 4.28 23.05 -1.29
CA VAL A 351 4.88 24.22 -1.94
C VAL A 351 5.76 23.80 -3.11
N ALA A 352 5.73 24.61 -4.16
CA ALA A 352 6.63 24.51 -5.30
C ALA A 352 7.35 25.85 -5.48
N THR A 353 8.58 25.79 -5.98
CA THR A 353 9.31 27.01 -6.37
C THR A 353 9.81 26.87 -7.80
N HIS A 354 9.85 27.98 -8.51
CA HIS A 354 10.37 28.04 -9.87
C HIS A 354 11.15 29.34 -10.06
N ASP A 355 12.43 29.22 -10.39
CA ASP A 355 13.27 30.36 -10.73
C ASP A 355 13.20 30.59 -12.23
N LEU A 356 12.44 31.61 -12.62
CA LEU A 356 12.26 31.98 -14.02
C LEU A 356 13.43 32.87 -14.46
N ARG A 357 14.16 32.43 -15.48
CA ARG A 357 15.31 33.16 -16.03
C ARG A 357 14.95 33.94 -17.29
#